data_AF-A0A5C9EZA3-F1
#
_entry.id   AF-A0A5C9EZA3-F1
#
_cell.length_a   1.000
_cell.length_b   1.000
_cell.length_c   1.000
_cell.angle_alpha   90.00
_cell.angle_beta   90.00
_cell.angle_gamma   90.00
#
_symmetry.space_group_name_H-M   'P 1'
#
loop_
_entity.id
_entity.type
_entity.pdbx_description
1 polymer ?
#
loop_
_entity_poly.entity_id
_entity_poly.type
_entity_poly.pdbx_seq_one_letter_code
_entity_poly.pdbx_strand_id
1 'polypeptide(L)'
;MQEEMHKEMQNKSIFELVELLEANFNNLLEVIKSMANDNRLKILISLLLGEKSFEELKAITNLKKTALSNHLTTLMNIPLIERPDHGIYKLKDDALLFLNAINDAYLQSTLKEKKDFEKIQQRGLSDDFKSKFFQSR
;
A
#
# COMPACT_ATOMS: atom_id res chain seq x y z
N MET A 1 2.93 -24.62 -28.52
CA MET A 1 1.59 -25.01 -28.01
C MET A 1 1.39 -24.76 -26.51
N GLN A 2 2.03 -25.47 -25.55
CA GLN A 2 1.82 -25.20 -24.11
C GLN A 2 2.38 -23.85 -23.63
N GLU A 3 3.56 -23.43 -24.12
CA GLU A 3 4.13 -22.11 -23.80
C GLU A 3 3.39 -20.94 -24.47
N GLU A 4 2.89 -21.12 -25.70
CA GLU A 4 2.08 -20.11 -26.41
C GLU A 4 0.73 -19.92 -25.74
N MET A 5 0.08 -21.00 -25.31
CA MET A 5 -1.18 -20.93 -24.58
C MET A 5 -1.00 -20.29 -23.18
N HIS A 6 0.14 -20.49 -22.52
CA HIS A 6 0.46 -19.81 -21.26
C HIS A 6 0.73 -18.31 -21.46
N LYS A 7 1.45 -17.94 -22.53
CA LYS A 7 1.65 -16.52 -22.90
C LYS A 7 0.35 -15.83 -23.33
N GLU A 8 -0.52 -16.49 -24.08
CA GLU A 8 -1.84 -15.96 -24.43
C GLU A 8 -2.74 -15.79 -23.21
N MET A 9 -2.76 -16.77 -22.28
CA MET A 9 -3.47 -16.63 -21.00
C MET A 9 -2.92 -15.48 -20.16
N GLN A 10 -1.58 -15.33 -20.07
CA GLN A 10 -0.95 -14.23 -19.33
C GLN A 10 -1.25 -12.87 -19.98
N ASN A 11 -1.18 -12.77 -21.30
CA ASN A 11 -1.51 -11.54 -22.03
C ASN A 11 -2.99 -11.17 -21.93
N LYS A 12 -3.89 -12.17 -21.94
CA LYS A 12 -5.31 -11.96 -21.70
C LYS A 12 -5.56 -11.40 -20.29
N SER A 13 -4.85 -11.91 -19.28
CA SER A 13 -4.97 -11.40 -17.90
C SER A 13 -4.47 -9.97 -17.71
N ILE A 14 -3.41 -9.57 -18.43
CA ILE A 14 -2.88 -8.20 -18.35
C ILE A 14 -3.83 -7.23 -19.03
N PHE A 15 -4.39 -7.60 -20.19
CA PHE A 15 -5.34 -6.76 -20.90
C PHE A 15 -6.62 -6.52 -20.08
N GLU A 16 -7.20 -7.58 -19.51
CA GLU A 16 -8.36 -7.49 -18.61
C GLU A 16 -8.05 -6.60 -17.39
N LEU A 17 -6.84 -6.69 -16.83
CA LEU A 17 -6.42 -5.81 -15.73
C LEU A 17 -6.35 -4.34 -16.16
N VAL A 18 -5.79 -4.05 -17.34
CA VAL A 18 -5.72 -2.68 -17.87
C VAL A 18 -7.13 -2.11 -18.04
N GLU A 19 -8.04 -2.85 -18.67
CA GLU A 19 -9.44 -2.41 -18.84
C GLU A 19 -10.12 -2.11 -17.49
N LEU A 20 -9.94 -2.98 -16.49
CA LEU A 20 -10.50 -2.78 -15.15
C LEU A 20 -9.91 -1.54 -14.45
N LEU A 21 -8.61 -1.30 -14.58
CA LEU A 21 -7.93 -0.15 -13.99
C LEU A 21 -8.34 1.15 -14.69
N GLU A 22 -8.47 1.16 -16.01
CA GLU A 22 -8.92 2.32 -16.79
C GLU A 22 -10.37 2.66 -16.47
N ALA A 23 -11.25 1.66 -16.42
CA ALA A 23 -12.66 1.85 -16.05
C ALA A 23 -12.84 2.46 -14.64
N ASN A 24 -11.91 2.20 -13.73
CA ASN A 24 -11.94 2.69 -12.35
C ASN A 24 -10.92 3.80 -12.05
N PHE A 25 -10.23 4.33 -13.06
CA PHE A 25 -9.03 5.15 -12.88
C PHE A 25 -9.24 6.33 -11.93
N ASN A 26 -10.31 7.10 -12.13
CA ASN A 26 -10.60 8.28 -11.30
C ASN A 26 -10.90 7.90 -9.85
N ASN A 27 -11.68 6.85 -9.63
CA ASN A 27 -12.05 6.38 -8.29
C ASN A 27 -10.80 5.87 -7.55
N LEU A 28 -9.97 5.06 -8.23
CA LEU A 28 -8.72 4.56 -7.67
C LEU A 28 -7.76 5.72 -7.35
N LEU A 29 -7.62 6.68 -8.27
CA LEU A 29 -6.78 7.85 -8.07
C LEU A 29 -7.24 8.70 -6.88
N GLU A 30 -8.56 8.87 -6.71
CA GLU A 30 -9.12 9.59 -5.57
C GLU A 30 -8.84 8.88 -4.24
N VAL A 31 -9.00 7.55 -4.19
CA VAL A 31 -8.65 6.73 -3.03
C VAL A 31 -7.18 6.91 -2.67
N ILE A 32 -6.28 6.76 -3.65
CA ILE A 32 -4.83 6.88 -3.45
C ILE A 32 -4.47 8.30 -2.95
N LYS A 33 -4.98 9.35 -3.60
CA LYS A 33 -4.75 10.75 -3.20
C LYS A 33 -5.29 11.05 -1.81
N SER A 34 -6.42 10.46 -1.45
CA SER A 34 -7.06 10.60 -0.15
C SER A 34 -6.31 9.85 0.95
N MET A 35 -5.51 8.85 0.63
CA MET A 35 -4.67 8.14 1.59
C MET A 35 -3.26 8.70 1.70
N ALA A 36 -2.72 9.30 0.64
CA ALA A 36 -1.36 9.84 0.56
C ALA A 36 -1.16 11.07 1.47
N ASN A 37 -1.20 10.85 2.79
CA ASN A 37 -0.91 11.81 3.84
C ASN A 37 -0.72 11.07 5.17
N ASP A 38 0.33 11.44 5.90
CA ASP A 38 0.74 10.77 7.13
C ASP A 38 -0.37 10.66 8.18
N ASN A 39 -1.14 11.73 8.40
CA ASN A 39 -2.20 11.72 9.42
C ASN A 39 -3.40 10.87 8.99
N ARG A 40 -3.75 10.88 7.70
CA ARG A 40 -4.84 10.04 7.18
C ARG A 40 -4.48 8.56 7.26
N LEU A 41 -3.25 8.21 6.93
CA LEU A 41 -2.78 6.83 7.09
C LEU A 41 -2.75 6.41 8.57
N LYS A 42 -2.30 7.28 9.49
CA LYS A 42 -2.36 7.02 10.94
C LYS A 42 -3.79 6.79 11.44
N ILE A 43 -4.76 7.57 10.95
CA ILE A 43 -6.19 7.39 11.28
C ILE A 43 -6.69 6.03 10.78
N LEU A 44 -6.39 5.66 9.53
CA LEU A 44 -6.81 4.36 8.97
C LEU A 44 -6.21 3.19 9.79
N ILE A 45 -4.93 3.28 10.15
CA ILE A 45 -4.26 2.26 10.95
C ILE A 45 -4.87 2.18 12.36
N SER A 46 -5.18 3.29 13.01
CA SER A 46 -5.76 3.26 14.36
C SER A 46 -7.16 2.66 14.38
N LEU A 47 -7.95 2.87 13.31
CA LEU A 47 -9.28 2.31 13.17
C LEU A 47 -9.29 0.79 12.89
N LEU A 48 -8.14 0.19 12.53
CA LEU A 48 -8.01 -1.28 12.49
C LEU A 48 -8.18 -1.92 13.89
N LEU A 49 -7.94 -1.15 14.95
CA LEU A 49 -8.11 -1.59 16.34
C LEU A 49 -9.55 -1.43 16.84
N GLY A 50 -10.48 -1.04 15.97
CA GLY A 50 -11.88 -0.77 16.29
C GLY A 50 -12.27 0.69 16.05
N GLU A 51 -13.54 0.98 16.30
CA GLU A 51 -14.07 2.33 16.18
C GLU A 51 -13.40 3.31 17.16
N LYS A 52 -13.33 4.57 16.74
CA LYS A 52 -12.69 5.65 17.51
C LYS A 52 -13.53 6.90 17.50
N SER A 53 -13.57 7.56 18.66
CA SER A 53 -14.13 8.90 18.79
C SER A 53 -13.24 9.96 18.13
N PHE A 54 -13.84 11.12 17.83
CA PHE A 54 -13.12 12.29 17.33
C PHE A 54 -11.98 12.70 18.28
N GLU A 55 -12.20 12.68 19.60
CA GLU A 55 -11.17 13.08 20.57
C GLU A 55 -10.03 12.05 20.67
N GLU A 56 -10.30 10.74 20.54
CA GLU A 56 -9.25 9.73 20.43
C GLU A 56 -8.40 9.92 19.17
N LEU A 57 -9.03 10.13 18.01
CA LEU A 57 -8.31 10.38 16.76
C LEU A 57 -7.49 11.67 16.81
N LYS A 58 -8.00 12.68 17.51
CA LYS A 58 -7.29 13.95 17.75
C LYS A 58 -6.06 13.75 18.63
N ALA A 59 -6.17 12.94 19.69
CA ALA A 59 -5.05 12.58 20.54
C ALA A 59 -3.98 11.79 19.78
N ILE A 60 -4.40 10.79 18.97
CA ILE A 60 -3.49 9.94 18.17
C ILE A 60 -2.71 10.75 17.13
N THR A 61 -3.36 11.72 16.49
CA THR A 61 -2.76 12.52 15.41
C THR A 61 -2.11 13.81 15.89
N ASN A 62 -2.37 14.23 17.13
CA ASN A 62 -1.98 15.53 17.69
C ASN A 62 -2.41 16.72 16.82
N LEU A 63 -3.60 16.63 16.22
CA LEU A 63 -4.13 17.65 15.31
C LEU A 63 -5.05 18.64 16.02
N LYS A 64 -5.14 19.84 15.44
CA LYS A 64 -6.22 20.78 15.78
C LYS A 64 -7.55 20.26 15.24
N LYS A 65 -8.65 20.64 15.90
CA LYS A 65 -10.02 20.24 15.54
C LYS A 65 -10.34 20.42 14.06
N THR A 66 -10.07 21.60 13.50
CA THR A 66 -10.36 21.90 12.08
C THR A 66 -9.55 21.02 11.11
N ALA A 67 -8.27 20.79 11.40
CA ALA A 67 -7.42 19.93 10.58
C ALA A 67 -7.90 18.47 10.60
N LEU A 68 -8.24 17.94 11.77
CA LEU A 68 -8.78 16.59 11.89
C LEU A 68 -10.13 16.44 11.17
N SER A 69 -11.05 17.40 11.35
CA SER A 69 -12.33 17.39 10.63
C SER A 69 -12.12 17.35 9.12
N ASN A 70 -11.17 18.11 8.58
CA ASN A 70 -10.87 18.09 7.15
C ASN A 70 -10.36 16.70 6.69
N HIS A 71 -9.43 16.10 7.43
CA HIS A 71 -8.94 14.76 7.11
C HIS A 71 -10.05 13.70 7.15
N LEU A 72 -10.91 13.74 8.17
CA LEU A 72 -12.03 12.81 8.31
C LEU A 72 -13.05 13.00 7.19
N THR A 73 -13.37 14.24 6.80
CA THR A 73 -14.22 14.50 5.63
C THR A 73 -13.61 13.92 4.36
N THR A 74 -12.31 14.12 4.12
CA THR A 74 -11.65 13.52 2.94
C THR A 74 -11.70 12.00 2.96
N LEU A 75 -11.45 11.38 4.12
CA LEU A 75 -11.50 9.92 4.24
C LEU A 75 -12.93 9.36 4.12
N MET A 76 -13.95 10.10 4.57
CA MET A 76 -15.36 9.69 4.43
C MET A 76 -15.86 9.76 2.98
N ASN A 77 -15.21 10.55 2.11
CA ASN A 77 -15.56 10.63 0.69
C ASN A 77 -15.10 9.40 -0.12
N ILE A 78 -14.23 8.56 0.44
CA ILE A 78 -13.75 7.33 -0.19
C ILE A 78 -14.31 6.10 0.53
N PRO A 79 -14.35 4.91 -0.09
CA PRO A 79 -14.96 3.71 0.49
C PRO A 79 -14.12 3.03 1.59
N LEU A 80 -13.44 3.81 2.46
CA LEU A 80 -12.58 3.26 3.51
C LEU A 80 -13.10 3.46 4.93
N ILE A 81 -13.73 4.60 5.24
CA ILE A 81 -14.26 4.86 6.58
C ILE A 81 -15.73 5.28 6.53
N GLU A 82 -16.40 5.13 7.66
CA GLU A 82 -17.75 5.59 7.90
C GLU A 82 -17.89 6.21 9.30
N ARG A 83 -19.02 6.88 9.51
CA ARG A 83 -19.36 7.54 10.77
C ARG A 83 -20.70 6.99 11.28
N PRO A 84 -20.70 5.84 11.98
CA PRO A 84 -21.94 5.18 12.40
C PRO A 84 -22.73 5.98 13.44
N ASP A 85 -22.05 6.81 14.25
CA ASP A 85 -22.68 7.67 15.25
C ASP A 85 -21.95 9.03 15.36
N HIS A 86 -22.56 10.00 16.03
CA HIS A 86 -22.05 11.35 16.17
C HIS A 86 -20.66 11.38 16.81
N GLY A 87 -19.65 11.64 15.98
CA GLY A 87 -18.26 11.72 16.41
C GLY A 87 -17.56 10.39 16.58
N ILE A 88 -18.20 9.27 16.21
CA ILE A 88 -17.60 7.92 16.18
C ILE A 88 -17.29 7.54 14.74
N TYR A 89 -16.07 7.07 14.49
CA TYR A 89 -15.57 6.71 13.18
C TYR A 89 -15.12 5.25 13.18
N LYS A 90 -15.35 4.55 12.06
CA LYS A 90 -15.01 3.13 11.89
C LYS A 90 -14.50 2.90 10.46
N LEU A 91 -13.67 1.88 10.26
CA LEU A 91 -13.41 1.34 8.92
C LEU A 91 -14.67 0.68 8.37
N LYS A 92 -14.89 0.82 7.07
CA LYS A 92 -15.86 0.00 6.33
C LYS A 92 -15.36 -1.45 6.24
N ASP A 93 -16.28 -2.38 6.06
CA ASP A 93 -15.96 -3.82 6.08
C ASP A 93 -14.91 -4.19 5.01
N ASP A 94 -15.01 -3.62 3.81
CA ASP A 94 -14.06 -3.89 2.71
C ASP A 94 -12.71 -3.15 2.85
N ALA A 95 -12.62 -2.17 3.75
CA ALA A 95 -11.41 -1.36 3.90
C ALA A 95 -10.23 -2.18 4.41
N LEU A 96 -10.49 -3.22 5.20
CA LEU A 96 -9.47 -4.15 5.69
C LEU A 96 -8.78 -4.91 4.53
N LEU A 97 -9.57 -5.38 3.56
CA LEU A 97 -9.05 -6.07 2.37
C LEU A 97 -8.11 -5.14 1.59
N PHE A 98 -8.53 -3.88 1.43
CA PHE A 98 -7.74 -2.88 0.72
C PHE A 98 -6.42 -2.56 1.42
N LEU A 99 -6.45 -2.31 2.73
CA LEU A 99 -5.24 -2.00 3.52
C LEU A 99 -4.26 -3.17 3.56
N ASN A 100 -4.76 -4.40 3.70
CA ASN A 100 -3.91 -5.60 3.63
C ASN A 100 -3.27 -5.76 2.24
N ALA A 101 -4.04 -5.59 1.15
CA ALA A 101 -3.51 -5.69 -0.20
C ALA A 101 -2.38 -4.69 -0.48
N ILE A 102 -2.50 -3.46 0.02
CA ILE A 102 -1.42 -2.45 -0.09
C ILE A 102 -0.19 -2.89 0.69
N ASN A 103 -0.34 -3.34 1.93
CA ASN A 103 0.78 -3.79 2.76
C ASN A 103 1.50 -4.99 2.13
N ASP A 104 0.74 -5.96 1.62
CA ASP A 104 1.29 -7.15 0.97
C ASP A 104 2.03 -6.79 -0.32
N ALA A 105 1.48 -5.90 -1.14
CA ALA A 105 2.15 -5.41 -2.34
C ALA A 105 3.48 -4.69 -2.01
N TYR A 106 3.50 -3.87 -0.95
CA TYR A 106 4.71 -3.20 -0.47
C TYR A 106 5.78 -4.20 0.01
N LEU A 107 5.39 -5.18 0.84
CA LEU A 107 6.30 -6.21 1.33
C LEU A 107 6.84 -7.08 0.19
N GLN A 108 6.02 -7.44 -0.80
CA GLN A 108 6.46 -8.21 -1.95
C GLN A 108 7.46 -7.43 -2.83
N SER A 109 7.21 -6.13 -3.07
CA SER A 109 8.13 -5.26 -3.82
C SER A 109 9.49 -5.15 -3.13
N THR A 110 9.50 -4.87 -1.83
CA THR A 110 10.74 -4.70 -1.05
C THR A 110 11.52 -6.00 -0.88
N LEU A 111 10.84 -7.14 -0.66
CA LEU A 111 11.49 -8.45 -0.59
C LEU A 111 12.09 -8.86 -1.94
N LYS A 112 11.43 -8.53 -3.05
CA LYS A 112 11.95 -8.79 -4.40
C LYS A 112 13.22 -7.98 -4.66
N GLU A 113 13.22 -6.68 -4.34
CA GLU A 113 14.40 -5.82 -4.46
C GLU A 113 15.60 -6.36 -3.68
N LYS A 114 15.37 -6.80 -2.43
CA LYS A 114 16.43 -7.42 -1.61
C LYS A 114 16.99 -8.69 -2.25
N LYS A 115 16.14 -9.59 -2.74
CA LYS A 115 16.56 -10.82 -3.42
C LYS A 115 17.32 -10.55 -4.71
N ASP A 116 16.90 -9.56 -5.47
CA ASP A 116 17.56 -9.18 -6.72
C ASP A 116 18.93 -8.55 -6.44
N PHE A 117 19.05 -7.74 -5.38
CA PHE A 117 20.33 -7.20 -4.91
C PHE A 117 21.31 -8.30 -4.44
N GLU A 118 20.84 -9.29 -3.67
CA GLU A 118 21.65 -10.43 -3.23
C GLU A 118 22.18 -11.26 -4.42
N LYS A 119 21.35 -11.49 -5.45
CA LYS A 119 21.78 -12.18 -6.69
C LYS A 119 22.86 -11.39 -7.45
N ILE A 120 22.78 -10.07 -7.48
CA ILE A 120 23.78 -9.21 -8.13
C ILE A 120 25.12 -9.29 -7.37
N GLN A 121 25.11 -9.26 -6.04
CA GLN A 121 26.33 -9.41 -5.24
C GLN A 121 27.00 -10.79 -5.40
N GLN A 122 26.21 -11.86 -5.44
CA GLN A 122 26.74 -13.20 -5.66
C GLN A 122 27.35 -13.39 -7.05
N ARG A 123 26.89 -12.64 -8.06
CA ARG A 123 27.47 -12.62 -9.42
C ARG A 123 28.70 -11.71 -9.53
N GLY A 124 28.79 -10.66 -8.71
CA GLY A 124 29.85 -9.63 -8.76
C GLY A 124 31.14 -9.96 -8.03
N LEU A 125 31.15 -10.96 -7.15
CA LEU A 125 32.37 -11.41 -6.47
C LEU A 125 32.97 -12.63 -7.19
N SER A 126 33.58 -12.40 -8.36
CA SER A 126 34.41 -13.44 -8.99
C SER A 126 35.58 -13.79 -8.06
N ASP A 127 36.06 -15.03 -8.13
CA ASP A 127 37.19 -15.47 -7.31
C ASP A 127 38.46 -14.65 -7.61
N ASP A 128 38.57 -14.06 -8.82
CA ASP A 128 39.62 -13.11 -9.19
C ASP A 128 39.55 -11.77 -8.43
N PHE A 129 38.33 -11.27 -8.13
CA PHE A 129 38.16 -10.07 -7.31
C PHE A 129 38.50 -10.32 -5.84
N LYS A 130 38.12 -11.49 -5.31
CA LYS A 130 38.43 -11.89 -3.93
C LYS A 130 39.93 -12.14 -3.71
N SER A 131 40.62 -12.76 -4.66
CA SER A 131 42.06 -13.03 -4.54
C SER A 131 42.88 -11.74 -4.50
N LYS A 132 42.58 -10.76 -5.37
CA LYS A 132 43.29 -9.46 -5.41
C LYS A 132 43.09 -8.61 -4.17
N PHE A 133 41.92 -8.64 -3.55
CA PHE A 133 41.62 -7.78 -2.39
C PHE A 133 42.00 -8.39 -1.04
N PHE A 134 42.00 -9.71 -0.90
CA PHE A 134 42.27 -10.39 0.38
C PHE A 134 43.64 -11.06 0.48
N GLN A 135 44.45 -11.12 -0.60
CA GLN A 135 45.83 -11.63 -0.55
C GLN A 135 46.93 -10.56 -0.35
N SER A 136 46.56 -9.28 -0.16
CA SER A 136 47.53 -8.20 0.13
C SER A 136 47.53 -7.78 1.61
N ARG A 137 47.45 -8.74 2.53
CA ARG A 137 47.73 -8.53 3.96
C ARG A 137 48.69 -9.57 4.48
#